data_AF-A0A4P6F897-F1
#
_entry.id   AF-A0A4P6F897-F1
#
_cell.length_a   1.000
_cell.length_b   1.000
_cell.length_c   1.000
_cell.angle_alpha   90.00
_cell.angle_beta   90.00
_cell.angle_gamma   90.00
#
_symmetry.space_group_name_H-M   'P 1'
#
loop_
_entity.id
_entity.type
_entity.pdbx_description
1 polymer ?
#
loop_
_entity_poly.entity_id
_entity_poly.type
_entity_poly.pdbx_seq_one_letter_code
_entity_poly.pdbx_strand_id
1 'polypeptide(L)' 'MVLQLRLGQMAAEIQQLAGSHGFAAAHHTRAAQAAYDALLAEACRRAGLDVVTPLRATEVSRESERLREELELTSRGWSW' A
#
# COMPACT_ATOMS: atom_id res chain seq x y z
N MET A 1 10.59 -12.22 3.35
CA MET A 1 10.17 -12.03 4.76
C MET A 1 10.28 -10.59 5.28
N VAL A 2 11.44 -9.90 5.25
CA VAL A 2 11.55 -8.51 5.76
C VAL A 2 10.52 -7.54 5.14
N LEU A 3 10.22 -7.71 3.85
CA LEU A 3 9.27 -6.85 3.14
C LEU A 3 7.82 -7.04 3.61
N GLN A 4 7.40 -8.27 3.87
CA GLN A 4 6.09 -8.60 4.44
C GLN A 4 5.92 -7.95 5.82
N LEU A 5 6.93 -8.04 6.69
CA LEU A 5 6.88 -7.38 8.01
C LEU A 5 6.71 -5.85 7.89
N ARG A 6 7.41 -5.21 6.95
CA ARG A 6 7.29 -3.77 6.71
C ARG A 6 5.92 -3.38 6.15
N LEU A 7 5.37 -4.19 5.25
CA LEU A 7 4.00 -4.00 4.75
C LEU A 7 2.98 -4.08 5.89
N GLY A 8 3.10 -5.09 6.75
CA GLY A 8 2.22 -5.27 7.92
C GLY A 8 2.30 -4.10 8.90
N GLN A 9 3.52 -3.62 9.18
CA GLN A 9 3.73 -2.45 10.04
C GLN A 9 3.07 -1.18 9.47
N MET A 10 3.27 -0.90 8.18
CA MET A 10 2.67 0.27 7.52
C MET A 10 1.15 0.16 7.43
N ALA A 11 0.61 -1.04 7.14
CA ALA A 11 -0.83 -1.27 7.13
C ALA A 11 -1.45 -0.98 8.51
N ALA A 12 -0.81 -1.46 9.59
CA ALA A 12 -1.25 -1.18 10.94
C ALA A 12 -1.22 0.33 11.26
N GLU A 13 -0.16 1.04 10.87
CA GLU A 13 -0.04 2.49 11.08
C GLU A 13 -1.14 3.28 10.35
N ILE A 14 -1.44 2.94 9.09
CA ILE A 14 -2.54 3.56 8.33
C ILE A 14 -3.89 3.34 9.02
N GLN A 15 -4.15 2.12 9.53
CA GLN A 15 -5.38 1.80 10.25
C GLN A 15 -5.50 2.60 11.56
N GLN A 16 -4.41 2.81 12.29
CA GLN A 16 -4.43 3.65 13.50
C GLN A 16 -4.70 5.13 13.17
N LEU A 17 -4.16 5.62 12.05
CA LEU A 17 -4.35 7.00 11.62
C LEU A 17 -5.77 7.28 11.08
N ALA A 18 -6.49 6.26 10.60
CA ALA A 18 -7.83 6.40 10.04
C ALA A 18 -8.87 6.98 11.04
N GLY A 19 -8.66 6.79 12.34
CA GLY A 19 -9.51 7.34 13.41
C GLY A 19 -9.12 8.75 13.88
N SER A 20 -8.03 9.33 13.35
CA SER A 20 -7.50 10.62 13.78
C SER A 20 -7.99 11.76 12.89
N HIS A 21 -8.26 12.93 13.48
CA HIS A 21 -8.77 14.10 12.76
C HIS A 21 -7.80 15.29 12.82
N GLY A 22 -7.85 16.15 11.80
CA GLY A 22 -7.04 17.36 11.69
C GLY A 22 -6.00 17.29 10.56
N PHE A 23 -5.45 18.44 10.20
CA PHE A 23 -4.53 18.57 9.06
C PHE A 23 -3.26 17.71 9.22
N ALA A 24 -2.66 17.70 10.41
CA ALA A 24 -1.48 16.88 10.69
C ALA A 24 -1.79 15.39 10.49
N ALA A 25 -2.91 14.90 11.01
CA ALA A 25 -3.36 13.52 10.81
C ALA A 25 -3.55 13.22 9.32
N ALA A 26 -4.24 14.09 8.57
CA ALA A 26 -4.44 13.90 7.13
C ALA A 26 -3.12 13.89 6.32
N HIS A 27 -2.14 14.70 6.71
CA HIS A 27 -0.81 14.69 6.11
C HIS A 27 -0.05 13.40 6.43
N HIS A 28 -0.07 12.96 7.70
CA HIS A 28 0.54 11.71 8.12
C HIS A 28 -0.08 10.50 7.43
N THR A 29 -1.41 10.44 7.31
CA THR A 29 -2.10 9.37 6.56
C THR A 29 -1.63 9.33 5.11
N ARG A 30 -1.50 10.47 4.43
CA ARG A 30 -0.98 10.50 3.05
C ARG A 30 0.47 10.03 2.95
N ALA A 31 1.32 10.41 3.89
CA ALA A 31 2.72 9.99 3.91
C ALA A 31 2.86 8.49 4.16
N ALA A 32 2.12 7.96 5.15
CA ALA A 32 2.07 6.53 5.45
C ALA A 32 1.53 5.73 4.26
N GLN A 33 0.49 6.24 3.59
CA GLN A 33 -0.05 5.64 2.38
C GLN A 33 0.99 5.58 1.26
N ALA A 34 1.69 6.67 0.98
CA ALA A 34 2.74 6.69 -0.05
C ALA A 34 3.89 5.71 0.26
N ALA A 35 4.26 5.56 1.54
CA ALA A 35 5.27 4.59 1.96
C ALA A 35 4.78 3.14 1.74
N TYR A 36 3.52 2.85 2.07
CA TYR A 36 2.91 1.57 1.81
C TYR A 36 2.86 1.24 0.31
N ASP A 37 2.47 2.19 -0.55
CA ASP A 37 2.44 2.02 -2.02
C ASP A 37 3.82 1.64 -2.56
N ALA A 38 4.87 2.30 -2.07
CA ALA A 38 6.24 2.02 -2.50
C ALA A 38 6.70 0.61 -2.10
N LEU A 39 6.34 0.16 -0.89
CA LEU A 39 6.62 -1.20 -0.43
C LEU A 39 5.81 -2.25 -1.20
N LEU A 40 4.56 -1.96 -1.51
CA LEU A 40 3.66 -2.84 -2.26
C LEU A 40 4.19 -3.04 -3.68
N ALA A 41 4.57 -1.94 -4.35
CA ALA A 41 5.18 -1.99 -5.67
C ALA A 41 6.50 -2.81 -5.69
N GLU A 42 7.31 -2.70 -4.63
CA GLU A 42 8.52 -3.52 -4.48
C GLU A 42 8.19 -5.00 -4.27
N ALA A 43 7.15 -5.32 -3.51
CA ALA A 43 6.70 -6.69 -3.31
C ALA A 43 6.20 -7.29 -4.63
N CYS A 44 5.40 -6.55 -5.39
CA CYS A 44 4.94 -6.92 -6.72
C CYS A 44 6.11 -7.20 -7.67
N ARG A 45 7.11 -6.31 -7.76
CA ARG A 45 8.31 -6.54 -8.58
C ARG A 45 9.05 -7.82 -8.20
N ARG A 46 9.19 -8.11 -6.90
CA ARG A 46 9.82 -9.37 -6.43
C ARG A 46 9.00 -10.61 -6.72
N ALA A 47 7.67 -10.48 -6.78
CA ALA A 47 6.76 -11.53 -7.15
C ALA A 47 6.60 -11.69 -8.68
N GLY A 48 7.31 -10.89 -9.48
CA GLY A 48 7.22 -10.88 -10.94
C GLY A 48 5.89 -10.31 -11.47
N LEU A 49 5.23 -9.44 -10.70
CA LEU A 49 4.04 -8.70 -11.11
C LEU A 49 4.43 -7.38 -11.76
N ASP A 50 3.74 -7.03 -12.85
CA ASP A 50 3.91 -5.73 -13.48
C ASP A 50 3.10 -4.67 -12.72
N VAL A 51 3.77 -3.58 -12.33
CA VAL A 51 3.19 -2.49 -11.54
C VAL A 51 3.01 -1.31 -12.47
N VAL A 52 1.77 -1.09 -12.90
CA VAL A 52 1.44 0.05 -13.76
C VAL A 52 1.04 1.22 -12.88
N THR A 53 1.88 2.26 -12.84
CA THR A 53 1.48 3.54 -12.26
C THR A 53 0.78 4.38 -13.34
N PRO A 54 -0.56 4.58 -13.28
CA PRO A 54 -1.23 5.31 -14.33
C PRO A 54 -0.86 6.79 -14.26
N LEU A 55 -0.42 7.35 -15.39
CA LEU A 55 0.04 8.74 -15.50
C LEU A 55 -1.01 9.77 -15.04
N ARG A 56 -2.30 9.39 -15.08
CA ARG A 56 -3.44 10.15 -14.55
C ARG A 56 -4.41 9.24 -13.79
N ALA A 57 -3.98 8.72 -12.64
CA ALA A 57 -4.86 8.00 -11.73
C ALA A 57 -5.60 8.96 -10.78
N THR A 58 -6.92 8.78 -10.64
CA THR A 58 -7.69 9.35 -9.53
C THR A 58 -7.38 8.60 -8.23
N GLU A 59 -7.76 9.16 -7.07
CA GLU A 59 -7.60 8.45 -5.78
C GLU A 59 -8.32 7.09 -5.78
N VAL A 60 -9.54 7.03 -6.34
CA VAL A 60 -10.33 5.78 -6.49
C VAL A 60 -9.60 4.75 -7.36
N SER A 61 -9.01 5.19 -8.48
CA SER A 61 -8.24 4.28 -9.35
C SER A 61 -6.98 3.76 -8.65
N ARG A 62 -6.30 4.59 -7.84
CA ARG A 62 -5.12 4.15 -7.07
C ARG A 62 -5.48 3.13 -5.99
N GLU A 63 -6.59 3.34 -5.30
CA GLU A 63 -7.10 2.38 -4.31
C GLU A 63 -7.46 1.04 -4.95
N SER A 64 -8.06 1.07 -6.14
CA SER A 64 -8.41 -0.14 -6.88
C SER A 64 -7.18 -0.92 -7.35
N GLU A 65 -6.15 -0.25 -7.86
CA GLU A 65 -4.88 -0.89 -8.25
C GLU A 65 -4.15 -1.48 -7.06
N ARG A 66 -4.09 -0.75 -5.93
CA ARG A 66 -3.57 -1.26 -4.67
C ARG A 66 -4.28 -2.55 -4.27
N LEU A 67 -5.62 -2.55 -4.23
CA LEU A 67 -6.38 -3.74 -3.86
C LEU A 67 -6.08 -4.92 -4.80
N ARG A 68 -5.99 -4.68 -6.10
CA ARG A 68 -5.61 -5.70 -7.09
C ARG A 68 -4.22 -6.28 -6.78
N GLU A 69 -3.24 -5.44 -6.52
CA GLU A 69 -1.87 -5.84 -6.17
C GLU A 69 -1.80 -6.66 -4.88
N GLU A 70 -2.53 -6.26 -3.85
CA GLU A 70 -2.62 -6.97 -2.57
C GLU A 70 -3.21 -8.37 -2.74
N LEU A 71 -4.28 -8.49 -3.52
CA LEU A 71 -4.92 -9.78 -3.83
C LEU A 71 -4.00 -10.70 -4.64
N GLU A 72 -3.28 -10.16 -5.63
CA GLU A 72 -2.30 -10.91 -6.43
C GLU A 72 -1.12 -11.41 -5.59
N LEU A 73 -0.63 -10.63 -4.63
CA LEU A 73 0.42 -11.08 -3.71
C LEU A 73 -0.12 -12.17 -2.77
N THR A 74 -1.32 -11.97 -2.21
CA THR A 74 -1.96 -12.93 -1.31
C THR A 74 -2.20 -14.28 -2.00
N SER A 75 -2.66 -14.28 -3.26
CA SER A 75 -2.87 -15.51 -4.04
C SER A 75 -1.57 -16.28 -4.29
N ARG A 76 -0.42 -15.60 -4.27
CA ARG A 76 0.93 -16.16 -4.41
C ARG A 76 1.56 -16.55 -3.07
N GLY A 77 0.79 -16.53 -1.98
CA GLY A 77 1.22 -16.96 -0.65
C GLY A 77 1.98 -15.90 0.15
N TRP A 78 1.97 -14.64 -0.29
CA TRP A 78 2.43 -13.55 0.55
C TRP A 78 1.41 -13.27 1.65
N SER A 79 1.90 -12.91 2.82
CA SER A 79 1.07 -12.51 3.95
C SER A 79 1.76 -11.40 4.73
N TRP A 80 1.01 -10.44 5.25
CA TRP A 80 1.53 -9.37 6.10
C TRP A 80 0.47 -8.89 7.08
#